data_AF-A0A3B9QNH2-F1
#
_entry.id   AF-A0A3B9QNH2-F1
#
_cell.length_a   1.000
_cell.length_b   1.000
_cell.length_c   1.000
_cell.angle_alpha   90.00
_cell.angle_beta   90.00
_cell.angle_gamma   90.00
#
_symmetry.space_group_name_H-M   'P 1'
#
loop_
_entity.id
_entity.type
_entity.pdbx_description
1 polymer ?
#
loop_
_entity_poly.entity_id
_entity_poly.type
_entity_poly.pdbx_seq_one_letter_code
_entity_poly.pdbx_strand_id
1 'polypeptide(L)'
;MRERYPHTWKYLKRFEPILRERAAFKRYFTREDRGGKVIETGPFYSMFDVGDYTFAPWKVVWTRIAQISAAVVNEQDGKPVIPQETITLVSCESEREAHYITALVNSAPFQFAASSYSQEGGKSMGSMHVLEHIRIPKYDPADQVHQALAQASKEAHEAAARGNEARLREIEERINTLAAQLWGLTHKEVIIIHSDLGALVGGKG
;
A
#
# COMPACT_ATOMS: atom_id res chain seq x y z
N MET A 1 27.07 -13.35 3.55
CA MET A 1 26.23 -14.31 2.78
C MET A 1 26.99 -15.60 2.44
N ARG A 2 28.23 -15.54 1.94
CA ARG A 2 29.04 -16.73 1.56
C ARG A 2 29.10 -17.85 2.61
N GLU A 3 29.27 -17.50 3.89
CA GLU A 3 29.42 -18.48 4.98
C GLU A 3 28.09 -19.09 5.45
N ARG A 4 27.06 -18.25 5.66
CA ARG A 4 25.76 -18.68 6.19
C ARG A 4 24.80 -19.22 5.13
N TYR A 5 24.92 -18.74 3.89
CA TYR A 5 24.01 -19.06 2.77
C TYR A 5 24.82 -19.34 1.49
N PRO A 6 25.62 -20.43 1.46
CA PRO A 6 26.56 -20.69 0.37
C PRO A 6 25.88 -20.93 -0.98
N HIS A 7 24.69 -21.53 -1.00
CA HIS A 7 23.92 -21.76 -2.22
C HIS A 7 23.38 -20.44 -2.82
N THR A 8 22.80 -19.58 -1.98
CA THR A 8 22.35 -18.23 -2.39
C THR A 8 23.51 -17.39 -2.91
N TRP A 9 24.65 -17.43 -2.22
CA TRP A 9 25.86 -16.75 -2.69
C TRP A 9 26.31 -17.26 -4.06
N LYS A 10 26.40 -18.59 -4.24
CA LYS A 10 26.77 -19.20 -5.53
C LYS A 10 25.80 -18.79 -6.64
N TYR A 11 24.52 -18.69 -6.36
CA TYR A 11 23.52 -18.23 -7.32
C TYR A 11 23.74 -16.77 -7.71
N LEU A 12 23.79 -15.85 -6.73
CA LEU A 12 23.96 -14.41 -7.00
C LEU A 12 25.30 -14.09 -7.66
N LYS A 13 26.36 -14.83 -7.32
CA LYS A 13 27.69 -14.65 -7.91
C LYS A 13 27.69 -14.84 -9.43
N ARG A 14 26.79 -15.65 -9.99
CA ARG A 14 26.63 -15.82 -11.46
C ARG A 14 26.20 -14.53 -12.15
N PHE A 15 25.48 -13.67 -11.43
CA PHE A 15 24.92 -12.41 -11.95
C PHE A 15 25.72 -11.19 -11.49
N GLU A 16 26.85 -11.35 -10.81
CA GLU A 16 27.61 -10.24 -10.25
C GLU A 16 27.92 -9.12 -11.26
N PRO A 17 28.38 -9.39 -12.51
CA PRO A 17 28.61 -8.32 -13.49
C PRO A 17 27.35 -7.47 -13.74
N ILE A 18 26.22 -8.14 -13.96
CA ILE A 18 24.92 -7.49 -14.24
C ILE A 18 24.43 -6.73 -13.00
N LEU A 19 24.58 -7.31 -11.80
CA LEU A 19 24.13 -6.71 -10.55
C LEU A 19 24.88 -5.41 -10.21
N ARG A 20 26.18 -5.34 -10.55
CA ARG A 20 27.02 -4.14 -10.41
C ARG A 20 26.65 -3.06 -11.42
N GLU A 21 26.09 -3.43 -12.57
CA GLU A 21 25.69 -2.49 -13.62
C GLU A 21 24.39 -1.75 -13.34
N ARG A 22 23.53 -2.30 -12.45
CA ARG A 22 22.24 -1.72 -12.09
C ARG A 22 22.39 -0.26 -11.65
N ALA A 23 21.53 0.61 -12.19
CA ALA A 23 21.52 2.04 -11.87
C ALA A 23 21.38 2.30 -10.36
N ALA A 24 20.52 1.53 -9.67
CA ALA A 24 20.35 1.63 -8.23
C ALA A 24 21.64 1.26 -7.46
N PHE A 25 22.39 0.25 -7.91
CA PHE A 25 23.66 -0.13 -7.28
C PHE A 25 24.68 1.01 -7.39
N LYS A 26 24.89 1.50 -8.61
CA LYS A 26 25.82 2.62 -8.87
C LYS A 26 25.44 3.86 -8.08
N ARG A 27 24.15 4.22 -8.03
CA ARG A 27 23.68 5.44 -7.38
C ARG A 27 23.75 5.39 -5.85
N TYR A 28 23.36 4.27 -5.23
CA TYR A 28 23.15 4.22 -3.78
C TYR A 28 24.20 3.40 -3.02
N PHE A 29 24.96 2.56 -3.72
CA PHE A 29 25.94 1.65 -3.11
C PHE A 29 27.36 1.88 -3.63
N THR A 30 27.61 3.05 -4.24
CA THR A 30 28.96 3.52 -4.55
C THR A 30 29.14 4.98 -4.11
N ARG A 31 30.38 5.40 -3.94
CA ARG A 31 30.77 6.79 -3.70
C ARG A 31 32.15 7.06 -4.27
N GLU A 32 32.46 8.32 -4.51
CA GLU A 32 33.84 8.72 -4.82
C GLU A 32 34.66 8.82 -3.53
N ASP A 33 35.88 8.30 -3.57
CA ASP A 33 36.87 8.54 -2.52
C ASP A 33 37.57 9.90 -2.73
N ARG A 34 38.48 10.26 -1.81
CA ARG A 34 39.22 11.54 -1.87
C ARG A 34 40.08 11.71 -3.12
N GLY A 35 40.37 10.63 -3.85
CA GLY A 35 41.13 10.63 -5.10
C GLY A 35 40.26 10.57 -6.36
N GLY A 36 38.93 10.73 -6.23
CA GLY A 36 38.00 10.64 -7.36
C GLY A 36 37.75 9.23 -7.87
N LYS A 37 38.18 8.20 -7.12
CA LYS A 37 37.93 6.80 -7.49
C LYS A 37 36.57 6.35 -6.94
N VAL A 38 35.75 5.78 -7.81
CA VAL A 38 34.50 5.14 -7.39
C VAL A 38 34.81 3.87 -6.59
N ILE A 39 34.28 3.83 -5.36
CA ILE A 39 34.36 2.70 -4.45
C ILE A 39 32.96 2.24 -4.06
N GLU A 40 32.84 0.96 -3.74
CA GLU A 40 31.56 0.36 -3.31
C GLU A 40 31.38 0.49 -1.81
N THR A 41 30.17 0.86 -1.40
CA THR A 41 29.79 1.01 0.01
C THR A 41 28.94 -0.16 0.51
N GLY A 42 28.57 -1.09 -0.38
CA GLY A 42 27.86 -2.31 -0.03
C GLY A 42 28.19 -3.48 -0.98
N PRO A 43 27.81 -4.72 -0.62
CA PRO A 43 27.99 -5.87 -1.49
C PRO A 43 27.27 -5.72 -2.83
N PHE A 44 27.79 -6.31 -3.92
CA PHE A 44 27.17 -6.22 -5.27
C PHE A 44 25.69 -6.65 -5.34
N TYR A 45 25.25 -7.46 -4.38
CA TYR A 45 23.88 -7.96 -4.26
C TYR A 45 22.98 -7.05 -3.39
N SER A 46 23.44 -5.87 -2.97
CA SER A 46 22.62 -4.90 -2.23
C SER A 46 21.38 -4.47 -3.02
N MET A 47 20.28 -4.26 -2.31
CA MET A 47 19.02 -3.77 -2.86
C MET A 47 18.70 -2.40 -2.26
N PHE A 48 18.28 -1.46 -3.10
CA PHE A 48 17.71 -0.17 -2.70
C PHE A 48 16.21 -0.35 -2.44
N ASP A 49 15.60 0.52 -1.62
CA ASP A 49 14.19 0.47 -1.23
C ASP A 49 13.74 -0.90 -0.70
N VAL A 50 14.56 -1.49 0.16
CA VAL A 50 14.23 -2.69 0.96
C VAL A 50 14.63 -2.42 2.40
N GLY A 51 13.68 -2.60 3.33
CA GLY A 51 13.90 -2.40 4.76
C GLY A 51 12.89 -3.18 5.59
N ASP A 52 12.82 -2.89 6.90
CA ASP A 52 11.95 -3.61 7.83
C ASP A 52 10.47 -3.56 7.41
N TYR A 53 10.03 -2.45 6.80
CA TYR A 53 8.68 -2.30 6.24
C TYR A 53 8.36 -3.35 5.16
N THR A 54 9.36 -3.76 4.36
CA THR A 54 9.20 -4.78 3.31
C THR A 54 8.87 -6.13 3.92
N PHE A 55 9.42 -6.42 5.10
CA PHE A 55 9.25 -7.68 5.82
C PHE A 55 8.21 -7.63 6.94
N ALA A 56 7.49 -6.51 7.10
CA ALA A 56 6.46 -6.37 8.12
C ALA A 56 5.41 -7.50 8.03
N PRO A 57 4.99 -8.10 9.15
CA PRO A 57 4.05 -9.22 9.11
C PRO A 57 2.70 -8.78 8.54
N TRP A 58 2.18 -7.63 8.96
CA TRP A 58 0.95 -7.04 8.43
C TRP A 58 1.25 -5.91 7.44
N LYS A 59 0.52 -5.91 6.33
CA LYS A 59 0.62 -4.91 5.28
C LYS A 59 -0.75 -4.55 4.75
N VAL A 60 -0.91 -3.30 4.33
CA VAL A 60 -1.95 -2.90 3.39
C VAL A 60 -1.33 -2.77 2.02
N VAL A 61 -1.97 -3.35 1.01
CA VAL A 61 -1.48 -3.32 -0.37
C VAL A 61 -2.56 -2.88 -1.34
N TRP A 62 -2.18 -2.18 -2.40
CA TRP A 62 -3.06 -1.87 -3.54
C TRP A 62 -2.27 -1.71 -4.84
N THR A 63 -2.95 -1.82 -5.97
CA THR A 63 -2.37 -1.68 -7.30
C THR A 63 -1.95 -0.24 -7.60
N ARG A 64 -0.74 -0.03 -8.16
CA ARG A 64 -0.28 1.30 -8.58
C ARG A 64 -0.95 1.78 -9.86
N ILE A 65 -1.23 0.87 -10.79
CA ILE A 65 -1.69 1.15 -12.16
C ILE A 65 -3.07 0.50 -12.37
N ALA A 66 -4.06 0.99 -11.64
CA ALA A 66 -5.48 0.68 -11.78
C ALA A 66 -6.25 1.54 -10.76
N GLN A 67 -7.58 1.38 -10.73
CA GLN A 67 -8.39 1.82 -9.61
C GLN A 67 -7.82 1.25 -8.30
N ILE A 68 -7.78 2.08 -7.26
CA ILE A 68 -7.22 1.70 -5.97
C ILE A 68 -8.21 0.76 -5.29
N SER A 69 -7.80 -0.49 -5.11
CA SER A 69 -8.46 -1.45 -4.23
C SER A 69 -7.44 -1.98 -3.24
N ALA A 70 -7.62 -1.61 -1.98
CA ALA A 70 -6.73 -2.01 -0.89
C ALA A 70 -7.16 -3.34 -0.29
N ALA A 71 -6.17 -4.15 0.07
CA ALA A 71 -6.33 -5.41 0.76
C ALA A 71 -5.35 -5.51 1.92
N VAL A 72 -5.77 -6.22 2.98
CA VAL A 72 -4.88 -6.62 4.07
C VAL A 72 -4.14 -7.89 3.67
N VAL A 73 -2.82 -7.87 3.81
CA VAL A 73 -1.94 -9.01 3.56
C VAL A 73 -1.13 -9.29 4.81
N ASN A 74 -1.03 -10.58 5.16
CA ASN A 74 -0.18 -11.06 6.24
C ASN A 74 0.90 -12.01 5.70
N GLU A 75 1.38 -12.92 6.53
CA GLU A 75 2.30 -13.98 6.21
C GLU A 75 1.59 -15.13 5.48
N GLN A 76 2.36 -15.82 4.65
CA GLN A 76 1.98 -17.09 4.04
C GLN A 76 3.00 -18.14 4.49
N ASP A 77 2.52 -19.25 5.05
CA ASP A 77 3.37 -20.31 5.61
C ASP A 77 4.43 -19.81 6.61
N GLY A 78 4.05 -18.83 7.46
CA GLY A 78 4.94 -18.20 8.45
C GLY A 78 6.03 -17.33 7.85
N LYS A 79 5.87 -16.88 6.60
CA LYS A 79 6.81 -15.98 5.90
C LYS A 79 6.08 -14.71 5.47
N PRO A 80 6.67 -13.52 5.69
CA PRO A 80 6.11 -12.27 5.21
C PRO A 80 5.91 -12.31 3.69
N VAL A 81 4.71 -11.98 3.23
CA VAL A 81 4.43 -11.82 1.80
C VAL A 81 5.16 -10.56 1.31
N ILE A 82 5.91 -10.71 0.22
CA ILE A 82 6.64 -9.63 -0.44
C ILE A 82 5.90 -9.30 -1.74
N PRO A 83 5.19 -8.17 -1.82
CA PRO A 83 4.44 -7.82 -3.02
C PRO A 83 5.38 -7.45 -4.17
N GLN A 84 4.88 -7.60 -5.41
CA GLN A 84 5.61 -7.19 -6.61
C GLN A 84 5.82 -5.67 -6.66
N GLU A 85 6.82 -5.19 -7.40
CA GLU A 85 7.16 -3.77 -7.53
C GLU A 85 6.05 -2.90 -8.13
N THR A 86 4.95 -3.45 -8.61
CA THR A 86 3.77 -2.74 -9.15
C THR A 86 2.68 -2.49 -8.10
N ILE A 87 2.89 -2.99 -6.89
CA ILE A 87 1.98 -2.89 -5.76
C ILE A 87 2.54 -1.87 -4.77
N THR A 88 1.68 -0.96 -4.31
CA THR A 88 2.00 -0.06 -3.20
C THR A 88 1.78 -0.82 -1.90
N LEU A 89 2.66 -0.61 -0.91
CA LEU A 89 2.63 -1.28 0.37
C LEU A 89 2.71 -0.25 1.50
N VAL A 90 1.92 -0.48 2.54
CA VAL A 90 2.05 0.20 3.83
C VAL A 90 2.27 -0.87 4.88
N SER A 91 3.40 -0.82 5.59
CA SER A 91 3.66 -1.72 6.71
C SER A 91 2.81 -1.33 7.91
N CYS A 92 2.26 -2.33 8.60
CA CYS A 92 1.45 -2.14 9.79
C CYS A 92 1.99 -2.99 10.95
N GLU A 93 1.83 -2.49 12.17
CA GLU A 93 2.24 -3.18 13.39
C GLU A 93 1.22 -4.25 13.82
N SER A 94 -0.03 -4.15 13.37
CA SER A 94 -1.10 -5.08 13.74
C SER A 94 -2.15 -5.29 12.64
N GLU A 95 -2.91 -6.38 12.75
CA GLU A 95 -4.10 -6.67 11.94
C GLU A 95 -5.10 -5.50 11.97
N ARG A 96 -5.34 -4.94 13.17
CA ARG A 96 -6.32 -3.87 13.37
C ARG A 96 -5.92 -2.59 12.64
N GLU A 97 -4.65 -2.20 12.74
CA GLU A 97 -4.12 -1.05 12.01
C GLU A 97 -4.24 -1.26 10.50
N ALA A 98 -3.89 -2.45 10.00
CA ALA A 98 -4.00 -2.77 8.58
C ALA A 98 -5.44 -2.68 8.08
N HIS A 99 -6.39 -3.24 8.82
CA HIS A 99 -7.81 -3.14 8.48
C HIS A 99 -8.35 -1.70 8.58
N TYR A 100 -7.93 -0.92 9.57
CA TYR A 100 -8.28 0.50 9.69
C TYR A 100 -7.84 1.30 8.46
N ILE A 101 -6.57 1.16 8.04
CA ILE A 101 -6.04 1.83 6.85
C ILE A 101 -6.79 1.34 5.61
N THR A 102 -7.05 0.04 5.50
CA THR A 102 -7.77 -0.54 4.35
C THR A 102 -9.21 -0.01 4.25
N ALA A 103 -9.92 0.14 5.36
CA ALA A 103 -11.25 0.76 5.39
C ALA A 103 -11.20 2.19 4.83
N LEU A 104 -10.24 3.00 5.27
CA LEU A 104 -10.12 4.38 4.79
C LEU A 104 -9.77 4.44 3.31
N VAL A 105 -8.79 3.67 2.85
CA VAL A 105 -8.39 3.66 1.43
C VAL A 105 -9.53 3.21 0.51
N ASN A 106 -10.36 2.25 0.94
CA ASN A 106 -11.49 1.77 0.14
C ASN A 106 -12.77 2.62 0.29
N SER A 107 -12.78 3.62 1.16
CA SER A 107 -13.96 4.46 1.37
C SER A 107 -14.20 5.43 0.21
N ALA A 108 -15.47 5.77 -0.04
CA ALA A 108 -15.87 6.70 -1.08
C ALA A 108 -15.17 8.07 -0.99
N PRO A 109 -14.99 8.71 0.20
CA PRO A 109 -14.26 9.97 0.26
C PRO A 109 -12.79 9.85 -0.17
N PHE A 110 -12.11 8.75 0.15
CA PHE A 110 -10.74 8.52 -0.32
C PHE A 110 -10.71 8.31 -1.82
N GLN A 111 -11.58 7.45 -2.36
CA GLN A 111 -11.65 7.14 -3.78
C GLN A 111 -11.98 8.38 -4.62
N PHE A 112 -12.89 9.23 -4.11
CA PHE A 112 -13.22 10.51 -4.72
C PHE A 112 -12.04 11.47 -4.73
N ALA A 113 -11.37 11.65 -3.58
CA ALA A 113 -10.18 12.49 -3.53
C ALA A 113 -9.08 11.98 -4.48
N ALA A 114 -8.84 10.66 -4.49
CA ALA A 114 -7.84 10.01 -5.34
C ALA A 114 -8.12 10.20 -6.83
N SER A 115 -9.39 10.04 -7.23
CA SER A 115 -9.84 10.24 -8.62
C SER A 115 -9.87 11.72 -9.02
N SER A 116 -9.99 12.63 -8.06
CA SER A 116 -10.03 14.08 -8.33
C SER A 116 -8.64 14.68 -8.60
N TYR A 117 -7.59 14.19 -7.93
CA TYR A 117 -6.24 14.71 -8.10
C TYR A 117 -5.41 13.93 -9.13
N SER A 118 -5.78 12.67 -9.43
CA SER A 118 -5.08 11.80 -10.37
C SER A 118 -5.96 11.52 -11.59
N GLN A 119 -5.38 11.54 -12.79
CA GLN A 119 -6.12 11.03 -13.94
C GLN A 119 -6.39 9.54 -13.77
N GLU A 120 -7.65 9.15 -13.85
CA GLU A 120 -8.08 7.77 -13.83
C GLU A 120 -7.34 6.96 -14.92
N GLY A 121 -6.74 5.82 -14.53
CA GLY A 121 -5.90 5.02 -15.44
C GLY A 121 -4.51 5.61 -15.73
N GLY A 122 -4.14 6.71 -15.07
CA GLY A 122 -2.77 7.25 -15.10
C GLY A 122 -1.76 6.25 -14.53
N LYS A 123 -0.50 6.35 -14.98
CA LYS A 123 0.59 5.41 -14.65
C LYS A 123 0.98 5.34 -13.17
N SER A 124 0.34 6.13 -12.30
CA SER A 124 0.71 6.30 -10.90
C SER A 124 -0.46 6.58 -9.96
N MET A 125 -1.71 6.31 -10.36
CA MET A 125 -2.89 6.63 -9.53
C MET A 125 -2.76 6.05 -8.11
N GLY A 126 -2.34 4.78 -8.00
CA GLY A 126 -2.13 4.11 -6.72
C GLY A 126 -0.72 4.23 -6.15
N SER A 127 0.16 5.08 -6.67
CA SER A 127 1.51 5.24 -6.10
C SER A 127 1.47 5.86 -4.70
N MET A 128 2.50 5.62 -3.89
CA MET A 128 2.58 6.04 -2.49
C MET A 128 2.33 7.55 -2.25
N HIS A 129 2.61 8.41 -3.23
CA HIS A 129 2.35 9.86 -3.16
C HIS A 129 0.85 10.20 -2.95
N VAL A 130 -0.06 9.25 -3.16
CA VAL A 130 -1.48 9.41 -2.80
C VAL A 130 -1.65 9.80 -1.34
N LEU A 131 -0.82 9.26 -0.44
CA LEU A 131 -0.89 9.59 0.98
C LEU A 131 -0.19 10.91 1.35
N GLU A 132 0.52 11.55 0.42
CA GLU A 132 0.99 12.93 0.58
C GLU A 132 -0.16 13.94 0.39
N HIS A 133 -1.18 13.55 -0.39
CA HIS A 133 -2.33 14.38 -0.72
C HIS A 133 -3.57 14.02 0.12
N ILE A 134 -3.76 12.75 0.45
CA ILE A 134 -4.87 12.25 1.26
C ILE A 134 -4.35 11.76 2.59
N ARG A 135 -4.62 12.51 3.66
CA ARG A 135 -4.10 12.19 4.99
C ARG A 135 -4.95 11.13 5.68
N ILE A 136 -4.32 10.01 6.00
CA ILE A 136 -4.88 8.99 6.90
C ILE A 136 -4.34 9.28 8.31
N PRO A 137 -5.20 9.58 9.31
CA PRO A 137 -4.77 9.73 10.69
C PRO A 137 -4.10 8.45 11.20
N LYS A 138 -3.07 8.58 12.03
CA LYS A 138 -2.42 7.42 12.64
C LYS A 138 -3.44 6.63 13.45
N TYR A 139 -3.42 5.31 13.32
CA TYR A 139 -4.32 4.43 14.07
C TYR A 139 -4.13 4.65 15.58
N ASP A 140 -5.24 4.89 16.25
CA ASP A 140 -5.34 4.96 17.71
C ASP A 140 -6.21 3.81 18.19
N PRO A 141 -5.64 2.82 18.92
CA PRO A 141 -6.40 1.69 19.43
C PRO A 141 -7.39 2.05 20.53
N ALA A 142 -7.36 3.27 21.11
CA ALA A 142 -8.34 3.73 22.08
C ALA A 142 -9.55 4.45 21.43
N ASP A 143 -9.41 4.87 20.16
CA ASP A 143 -10.45 5.58 19.44
C ASP A 143 -11.53 4.60 18.91
N GLN A 144 -12.79 4.86 19.26
CA GLN A 144 -13.91 3.99 18.91
C GLN A 144 -14.23 3.99 17.40
N VAL A 145 -14.03 5.12 16.71
CA VAL A 145 -14.23 5.22 15.25
C VAL A 145 -13.14 4.41 14.54
N HIS A 146 -11.89 4.51 14.99
CA HIS A 146 -10.80 3.72 14.44
C HIS A 146 -11.02 2.21 14.62
N GLN A 147 -11.47 1.78 15.81
CA GLN A 147 -11.84 0.39 16.06
C GLN A 147 -13.00 -0.07 15.16
N ALA A 148 -14.03 0.77 15.01
CA ALA A 148 -15.19 0.46 14.18
C ALA A 148 -14.82 0.34 12.69
N LEU A 149 -13.94 1.20 12.18
CA LEU A 149 -13.39 1.13 10.82
C LEU A 149 -12.60 -0.16 10.60
N ALA A 150 -11.72 -0.53 11.53
CA ALA A 150 -10.96 -1.78 11.44
C ALA A 150 -11.90 -3.00 11.42
N GLN A 151 -12.88 -3.04 12.32
CA GLN A 151 -13.86 -4.12 12.40
C GLN A 151 -14.72 -4.19 11.13
N ALA A 152 -15.14 -3.04 10.59
CA ALA A 152 -15.90 -2.98 9.35
C ALA A 152 -15.10 -3.47 8.14
N SER A 153 -13.83 -3.10 8.02
CA SER A 153 -12.96 -3.63 6.97
C SER A 153 -12.88 -5.16 7.05
N LYS A 154 -12.70 -5.72 8.25
CA LYS A 154 -12.63 -7.17 8.44
C LYS A 154 -13.93 -7.85 8.00
N GLU A 155 -15.07 -7.34 8.43
CA GLU A 155 -16.39 -7.85 8.01
C GLU A 155 -16.58 -7.76 6.50
N ALA A 156 -16.10 -6.69 5.85
CA ALA A 156 -16.17 -6.52 4.41
C ALA A 156 -15.35 -7.59 3.68
N HIS A 157 -14.13 -7.89 4.14
CA HIS A 157 -13.29 -8.96 3.57
C HIS A 157 -14.00 -10.32 3.67
N GLU A 158 -14.61 -10.62 4.82
CA GLU A 158 -15.33 -11.88 4.99
C GLU A 158 -16.62 -11.95 4.15
N ALA A 159 -17.34 -10.83 4.01
CA ALA A 159 -18.54 -10.77 3.16
C ALA A 159 -18.18 -10.98 1.68
N ALA A 160 -17.10 -10.32 1.21
CA ALA A 160 -16.57 -10.48 -0.13
C ALA A 160 -16.11 -11.92 -0.40
N ALA A 161 -15.36 -12.54 0.54
CA ALA A 161 -14.92 -13.93 0.41
C ALA A 161 -16.08 -14.94 0.33
N ARG A 162 -17.23 -14.61 0.94
CA ARG A 162 -18.47 -15.40 0.87
C ARG A 162 -19.37 -15.05 -0.32
N GLY A 163 -18.99 -14.07 -1.15
CA GLY A 163 -19.82 -13.58 -2.26
C GLY A 163 -21.13 -12.90 -1.82
N ASN A 164 -21.21 -12.42 -0.57
CA ASN A 164 -22.40 -11.76 -0.04
C ASN A 164 -22.40 -10.26 -0.37
N GLU A 165 -22.75 -9.95 -1.62
CA GLU A 165 -22.74 -8.56 -2.14
C GLU A 165 -23.68 -7.62 -1.38
N ALA A 166 -24.86 -8.10 -0.95
CA ALA A 166 -25.80 -7.28 -0.21
C ALA A 166 -25.21 -6.82 1.13
N ARG A 167 -24.62 -7.76 1.89
CA ARG A 167 -23.96 -7.45 3.15
C ARG A 167 -22.71 -6.59 2.94
N LEU A 168 -21.95 -6.84 1.87
CA LEU A 168 -20.77 -6.04 1.56
C LEU A 168 -21.15 -4.57 1.36
N ARG A 169 -22.18 -4.27 0.56
CA ARG A 169 -22.67 -2.91 0.35
C ARG A 169 -23.08 -2.21 1.65
N GLU A 170 -23.79 -2.89 2.55
CA GLU A 170 -24.15 -2.33 3.86
C GLU A 170 -22.91 -1.95 4.70
N ILE A 171 -21.87 -2.78 4.65
CA ILE A 171 -20.63 -2.53 5.39
C ILE A 171 -19.85 -1.39 4.75
N GLU A 172 -19.79 -1.31 3.42
CA GLU A 172 -19.16 -0.22 2.68
C GLU A 172 -19.82 1.13 3.01
N GLU A 173 -21.14 1.20 3.08
CA GLU A 173 -21.86 2.42 3.50
C GLU A 173 -21.52 2.83 4.95
N ARG A 174 -21.38 1.84 5.85
CA ARG A 174 -20.93 2.10 7.22
C ARG A 174 -19.49 2.62 7.25
N ILE A 175 -18.59 2.06 6.43
CA ILE A 175 -17.22 2.54 6.28
C ILE A 175 -17.22 3.99 5.78
N ASN A 176 -18.01 4.31 4.76
CA ASN A 176 -18.11 5.66 4.20
C ASN A 176 -18.54 6.68 5.26
N THR A 177 -19.54 6.32 6.07
CA THR A 177 -20.02 7.18 7.16
C THR A 177 -18.94 7.42 8.23
N LEU A 178 -18.25 6.37 8.66
CA LEU A 178 -17.18 6.47 9.67
C LEU A 178 -15.96 7.25 9.14
N ALA A 179 -15.60 7.04 7.88
CA ALA A 179 -14.51 7.75 7.22
C ALA A 179 -14.83 9.24 7.06
N ALA A 180 -16.07 9.56 6.69
CA ALA A 180 -16.56 10.94 6.62
C ALA A 180 -16.48 11.64 7.98
N GLN A 181 -16.89 10.97 9.06
CA GLN A 181 -16.75 11.50 10.42
C GLN A 181 -15.29 11.80 10.75
N LEU A 182 -14.37 10.89 10.42
CA LEU A 182 -12.95 11.05 10.69
C LEU A 182 -12.33 12.24 9.95
N TRP A 183 -12.75 12.49 8.72
CA TRP A 183 -12.32 13.65 7.92
C TRP A 183 -13.16 14.92 8.14
N GLY A 184 -14.13 14.89 9.07
CA GLY A 184 -14.97 16.05 9.38
C GLY A 184 -15.92 16.47 8.25
N LEU A 185 -16.30 15.53 7.38
CA LEU A 185 -17.21 15.78 6.26
C LEU A 185 -18.67 15.81 6.73
N THR A 186 -19.43 16.75 6.19
CA THR A 186 -20.87 16.86 6.42
C THR A 186 -21.64 15.83 5.60
N HIS A 187 -22.85 15.49 6.05
CA HIS A 187 -23.74 14.58 5.31
C HIS A 187 -24.02 15.05 3.87
N LYS A 188 -24.07 16.37 3.64
CA LYS A 188 -24.25 16.93 2.29
C LYS A 188 -23.04 16.65 1.41
N GLU A 189 -21.82 16.82 1.94
CA GLU A 189 -20.59 16.52 1.21
C GLU A 189 -20.48 15.02 0.90
N VAL A 190 -20.87 14.14 1.82
CA VAL A 190 -20.91 12.69 1.57
C VAL A 190 -21.84 12.34 0.41
N ILE A 191 -23.06 12.90 0.36
CA ILE A 191 -23.98 12.66 -0.76
C ILE A 191 -23.37 13.13 -2.09
N ILE A 192 -22.75 14.31 -2.11
CA ILE A 192 -22.11 14.86 -3.31
C ILE A 192 -20.97 13.94 -3.75
N ILE A 193 -20.11 13.49 -2.82
CA ILE A 193 -19.02 12.55 -3.08
C ILE A 193 -19.55 11.26 -3.73
N HIS A 194 -20.64 10.68 -3.22
CA HIS A 194 -21.22 9.47 -3.80
C HIS A 194 -21.73 9.70 -5.22
N SER A 195 -22.45 10.80 -5.45
CA SER A 195 -22.96 11.17 -6.78
C SER A 195 -21.82 11.39 -7.78
N ASP A 196 -20.83 12.19 -7.40
CA ASP A 196 -19.75 12.62 -8.29
C ASP A 196 -18.72 11.52 -8.52
N LEU A 197 -18.46 10.66 -7.53
CA LEU A 197 -17.63 9.47 -7.72
C LEU A 197 -18.23 8.53 -8.77
N GLY A 198 -19.56 8.36 -8.75
CA GLY A 198 -20.27 7.61 -9.80
C GLY A 198 -20.08 8.22 -11.19
N ALA A 199 -20.06 9.55 -11.30
CA ALA A 199 -19.79 10.23 -12.57
C ALA A 199 -18.33 10.13 -13.03
N LEU A 200 -17.38 10.19 -12.09
CA LEU A 200 -15.94 10.09 -12.37
C LEU A 200 -15.55 8.67 -12.81
N VAL A 201 -16.07 7.64 -12.15
CA VAL A 201 -15.76 6.23 -12.44
C VAL A 201 -16.67 5.65 -13.53
N GLY A 202 -17.89 6.16 -13.66
CA GLY A 202 -18.90 5.71 -14.63
C GLY A 202 -18.84 6.38 -16.00
N GLY A 203 -17.86 7.25 -16.25
CA GLY A 203 -17.68 7.99 -17.51
C GLY A 203 -17.27 7.16 -18.74
N LYS A 204 -17.54 5.85 -18.75
CA LYS A 204 -17.36 4.95 -19.90
C LYS A 204 -18.53 3.96 -20.00
N GLY A 205 -19.59 4.40 -20.65
CA GLY A 205 -20.55 3.55 -21.37
C GLY A 205 -20.38 3.80 -22.86
#